data_AF-A0A8T0ATH0-F1
#
_entry.id   AF-A0A8T0ATH0-F1
#
_cell.length_a   1.000
_cell.length_b   1.000
_cell.length_c   1.000
_cell.angle_alpha   90.00
_cell.angle_beta   90.00
_cell.angle_gamma   90.00
#
_symmetry.space_group_name_H-M   'P 1'
#
loop_
_entity.id
_entity.type
_entity.pdbx_description
1 polymer ?
#
loop_
_entity_poly.entity_id
_entity_poly.type
_entity_poly.pdbx_seq_one_letter_code
_entity_poly.pdbx_strand_id
1 'polypeptide(L)'
;CNGKKSCNVEASNTIFSDPCSGTVKYLTVSYICTKEIVVCEGGSASINCGAQTVKTIWANYGRTDSTVCSTGRPANQLSNTNCYTSDTLNKVAAGCDHLSTCTIPANNNFFGDPCPNTYKYLRIVYAC
;
A
#
# COMPACT_ATOMS: atom_id res chain seq x y z
N CYS A 1 1.81 3.02 16.69
CA CYS A 1 0.56 2.32 16.27
C CYS A 1 0.65 1.77 14.86
N ASN A 2 1.22 2.54 13.92
CA ASN A 2 1.40 2.12 12.52
C ASN A 2 2.02 0.72 12.39
N GLY A 3 1.48 -0.09 11.48
CA GLY A 3 1.92 -1.47 11.22
C GLY A 3 1.51 -2.51 12.26
N LYS A 4 0.82 -2.12 13.34
CA LYS A 4 0.33 -3.05 14.37
C LYS A 4 -1.18 -3.29 14.21
N LYS A 5 -1.62 -4.51 14.56
CA LYS A 5 -3.05 -4.87 14.64
C LYS A 5 -3.77 -4.24 15.84
N SER A 6 -3.01 -3.89 16.88
CA SER A 6 -3.48 -3.21 18.07
C SER A 6 -2.35 -2.41 18.69
N CYS A 7 -2.67 -1.30 19.35
CA CYS A 7 -1.73 -0.50 20.11
C CYS A 7 -2.44 0.21 21.26
N ASN A 8 -1.69 0.53 22.31
CA ASN A 8 -2.10 1.42 23.38
C ASN A 8 -1.20 2.66 23.37
N VAL A 9 -1.78 3.84 23.59
CA VAL A 9 -1.05 5.11 23.67
C VAL A 9 -1.61 5.90 24.84
N GLU A 10 -0.77 6.19 25.81
CA GLU A 10 -1.15 6.96 26.99
C GLU A 10 -1.16 8.46 26.67
N ALA A 11 -2.23 9.16 27.03
CA ALA A 11 -2.34 10.61 26.88
C ALA A 11 -1.61 11.32 28.02
N SER A 12 -0.27 11.38 27.96
CA SER A 12 0.57 11.92 29.03
C SER A 12 1.60 12.93 28.54
N ASN A 13 2.02 13.81 29.44
CA ASN A 13 3.10 14.78 29.21
C ASN A 13 4.46 14.11 28.98
N THR A 14 4.64 12.84 29.40
CA THR A 14 5.89 12.09 29.16
C THR A 14 6.01 11.63 27.71
N ILE A 15 4.88 11.40 27.03
CA ILE A 15 4.85 10.98 25.62
C ILE A 15 4.74 12.19 24.68
N PHE A 16 3.88 13.14 25.00
CA PHE A 16 3.52 14.24 24.08
C PHE A 16 4.06 15.62 24.48
N SER A 17 4.87 15.70 25.54
CA SER A 17 5.23 16.96 26.23
C SER A 17 4.00 17.71 26.76
N ASP A 18 4.19 18.77 27.56
CA ASP A 18 3.07 19.62 27.99
C ASP A 18 2.88 20.79 27.02
N PRO A 19 1.88 20.76 26.12
CA PRO A 19 1.65 21.87 25.18
C PRO A 19 0.98 23.08 25.82
N CYS A 20 0.35 22.94 26.99
CA CYS A 20 -0.38 24.01 27.67
C CYS A 20 -0.48 23.75 29.18
N SER A 21 0.49 24.28 29.93
CA SER A 21 0.57 24.15 31.39
C SER A 21 -0.68 24.67 32.09
N GLY A 22 -1.16 23.95 33.09
CA GLY A 22 -2.39 24.28 33.84
C GLY A 22 -3.70 23.98 33.10
N THR A 23 -3.64 23.51 31.86
CA THR A 23 -4.84 23.10 31.10
C THR A 23 -4.94 21.58 31.07
N VAL A 24 -6.15 21.06 31.37
CA VAL A 24 -6.48 19.64 31.21
C VAL A 24 -6.54 19.33 29.71
N LYS A 25 -5.77 18.33 29.30
CA LYS A 25 -5.59 17.94 27.90
C LYS A 25 -6.33 16.63 27.61
N TYR A 26 -6.57 16.39 26.33
CA TYR A 26 -7.07 15.13 25.80
C TYR A 26 -6.32 14.79 24.52
N LEU A 27 -6.27 13.50 24.18
CA LEU A 27 -5.65 13.02 22.94
C LEU A 27 -6.74 12.63 21.94
N THR A 28 -6.71 13.27 20.77
CA THR A 28 -7.53 12.87 19.62
C THR A 28 -6.64 12.11 18.63
N VAL A 29 -7.09 10.93 18.18
CA VAL A 29 -6.37 10.11 17.21
C VAL A 29 -7.29 9.74 16.05
N SER A 30 -6.79 9.91 14.83
CA SER A 30 -7.41 9.40 13.61
C SER A 30 -6.53 8.31 13.03
N TYR A 31 -7.11 7.14 12.74
CA TYR A 31 -6.40 6.02 12.13
C TYR A 31 -7.31 5.26 11.17
N ILE A 32 -6.70 4.47 10.28
CA ILE A 32 -7.38 3.56 9.38
C ILE A 32 -6.68 2.21 9.40
N CYS A 33 -7.46 1.13 9.46
CA CYS A 33 -6.95 -0.22 9.29
C CYS A 33 -6.83 -0.51 7.79
N THR A 34 -5.60 -0.73 7.32
CA THR A 34 -5.36 -1.08 5.92
C THR A 34 -4.97 -2.54 5.78
N LYS A 35 -5.26 -3.08 4.60
CA LYS A 35 -4.79 -4.37 4.09
C LYS A 35 -3.78 -4.11 2.98
N GLU A 36 -2.90 -5.08 2.76
CA GLU A 36 -1.89 -5.02 1.70
C GLU A 36 -1.97 -6.29 0.85
N ILE A 37 -1.84 -6.13 -0.46
CA ILE A 37 -1.66 -7.23 -1.40
C ILE A 37 -0.49 -6.93 -2.34
N VAL A 38 0.32 -7.95 -2.62
CA VAL A 38 1.44 -7.91 -3.56
C VAL A 38 1.25 -9.01 -4.59
N VAL A 39 1.38 -8.66 -5.87
CA VAL A 39 1.26 -9.58 -7.00
C VAL A 39 2.40 -9.33 -7.98
N CYS A 40 3.16 -10.38 -8.30
CA CYS A 40 4.28 -10.28 -9.24
C CYS A 40 3.81 -9.99 -10.66
N GLU A 41 4.67 -9.35 -11.47
CA GLU A 41 4.37 -9.07 -12.88
C GLU A 41 3.95 -10.35 -13.63
N GLY A 42 2.81 -10.28 -14.32
CA GLY A 42 2.11 -11.38 -14.99
C GLY A 42 0.90 -11.94 -14.21
N GLY A 43 0.76 -11.63 -12.92
CA GLY A 43 -0.39 -12.04 -12.10
C GLY A 43 -1.55 -11.04 -12.11
N SER A 44 -2.57 -11.33 -11.30
CA SER A 44 -3.71 -10.43 -11.05
C SER A 44 -4.01 -10.32 -9.55
N ALA A 45 -4.21 -9.10 -9.07
CA ALA A 45 -4.63 -8.81 -7.70
C ALA A 45 -6.15 -8.88 -7.61
N SER A 46 -6.68 -9.80 -6.82
CA SER A 46 -8.12 -9.90 -6.54
C SER A 46 -8.42 -9.42 -5.13
N ILE A 47 -9.23 -8.37 -5.01
CA ILE A 47 -9.64 -7.79 -3.73
C ILE A 47 -11.10 -8.12 -3.48
N ASN A 48 -11.44 -8.46 -2.24
CA ASN A 48 -12.80 -8.72 -1.80
C ASN A 48 -13.01 -8.13 -0.38
N CYS A 49 -14.00 -7.24 -0.27
CA CYS A 49 -14.40 -6.56 0.95
C CYS A 49 -15.73 -7.07 1.54
N GLY A 50 -16.31 -8.13 0.97
CA GLY A 50 -17.60 -8.68 1.40
C GLY A 50 -18.72 -7.66 1.22
N ALA A 51 -19.36 -7.26 2.31
CA ALA A 51 -20.42 -6.25 2.32
C ALA A 51 -19.91 -4.79 2.29
N GLN A 52 -18.59 -4.57 2.45
CA GLN A 52 -17.96 -3.25 2.41
C GLN A 52 -17.44 -2.94 1.00
N THR A 53 -17.06 -1.68 0.78
CA THR A 53 -16.44 -1.24 -0.47
C THR A 53 -14.94 -1.01 -0.29
N VAL A 54 -14.19 -1.15 -1.38
CA VAL A 54 -12.76 -0.92 -1.39
C VAL A 54 -12.49 0.58 -1.38
N LYS A 55 -11.49 1.00 -0.59
CA LYS A 55 -10.83 2.30 -0.74
C LYS A 55 -9.33 2.11 -0.93
N THR A 56 -8.82 2.47 -2.10
CA THR A 56 -7.39 2.43 -2.38
C THR A 56 -6.69 3.57 -1.63
N ILE A 57 -5.62 3.24 -0.89
CA ILE A 57 -4.84 4.20 -0.09
C ILE A 57 -3.51 4.49 -0.78
N TRP A 58 -2.86 3.46 -1.31
CA TRP A 58 -1.60 3.58 -2.03
C TRP A 58 -1.45 2.42 -3.01
N ALA A 59 -0.84 2.66 -4.16
CA ALA A 59 -0.48 1.58 -5.08
C ALA A 59 0.77 1.93 -5.88
N ASN A 60 1.56 0.91 -6.23
CA ASN A 60 2.67 1.03 -7.18
C ASN A 60 2.79 -0.25 -8.02
N TYR A 61 2.88 -0.09 -9.34
CA TYR A 61 3.36 -1.12 -10.26
C TYR A 61 4.80 -0.79 -10.61
N GLY A 62 5.75 -1.58 -10.12
CA GLY A 62 7.17 -1.25 -10.20
C GLY A 62 8.00 -2.16 -9.30
N ARG A 63 9.05 -1.62 -8.69
CA ARG A 63 9.88 -2.33 -7.71
C ARG A 63 10.46 -1.36 -6.69
N THR A 64 10.21 -1.64 -5.43
CA THR A 64 10.67 -0.86 -4.26
C THR A 64 11.51 -1.69 -3.28
N ASP A 65 11.62 -2.99 -3.53
CA ASP A 65 12.26 -3.98 -2.66
C ASP A 65 12.90 -5.07 -3.55
N SER A 66 14.13 -5.49 -3.24
CA SER A 66 14.89 -6.46 -4.03
C SER A 66 14.52 -7.92 -3.72
N THR A 67 13.82 -8.16 -2.62
CA THR A 67 13.46 -9.50 -2.12
C THR A 67 12.04 -9.92 -2.52
N VAL A 68 11.13 -8.97 -2.70
CA VAL A 68 9.76 -9.24 -3.15
C VAL A 68 9.75 -9.76 -4.58
N CYS A 69 8.98 -10.83 -4.86
CA CYS A 69 8.87 -11.42 -6.20
C CYS A 69 10.24 -11.74 -6.84
N SER A 70 11.18 -12.28 -6.06
CA SER A 70 12.58 -12.48 -6.46
C SER A 70 12.95 -13.92 -6.83
N THR A 71 12.13 -14.91 -6.47
CA THR A 71 12.43 -16.33 -6.67
C THR A 71 12.71 -16.65 -8.15
N GLY A 72 13.88 -17.23 -8.42
CA GLY A 72 14.30 -17.61 -9.78
C GLY A 72 14.63 -16.44 -10.70
N ARG A 73 14.74 -15.20 -10.19
CA ARG A 73 15.02 -14.01 -10.99
C ARG A 73 16.51 -13.64 -10.96
N PRO A 74 17.11 -13.29 -12.11
CA PRO A 74 18.47 -12.74 -12.16
C PRO A 74 18.64 -11.46 -11.36
N ALA A 75 19.82 -11.25 -10.74
CA ALA A 75 20.09 -10.10 -9.89
C ALA A 75 19.90 -8.74 -10.60
N ASN A 76 20.20 -8.66 -11.89
CA ASN A 76 20.02 -7.44 -12.67
C ASN A 76 18.53 -7.04 -12.84
N GLN A 77 17.59 -7.99 -12.73
CA GLN A 77 16.16 -7.69 -12.76
C GLN A 77 15.60 -7.23 -11.41
N LEU A 78 16.40 -7.34 -10.34
CA LEU A 78 15.99 -7.07 -8.95
C LEU A 78 16.70 -5.85 -8.34
N SER A 79 17.77 -5.36 -8.98
CA SER A 79 18.64 -4.30 -8.44
C SER A 79 17.98 -2.93 -8.41
N ASN A 80 17.10 -2.62 -9.37
CA ASN A 80 16.39 -1.35 -9.41
C ASN A 80 15.19 -1.37 -8.44
N THR A 81 15.41 -0.86 -7.23
CA THR A 81 14.37 -0.68 -6.19
C THR A 81 13.85 0.75 -6.10
N ASN A 82 14.11 1.58 -7.12
CA ASN A 82 13.54 2.93 -7.24
C ASN A 82 12.66 3.02 -8.49
N CYS A 83 11.81 2.01 -8.69
CA CYS A 83 10.94 1.92 -9.85
C CYS A 83 9.48 2.17 -9.44
N TYR A 84 8.95 3.29 -9.93
CA TYR A 84 7.59 3.75 -9.65
C TYR A 84 6.84 4.11 -10.93
N THR A 85 5.56 3.73 -11.01
CA THR A 85 4.62 4.25 -12.01
C THR A 85 3.73 5.30 -11.37
N SER A 86 3.78 6.53 -11.89
CA SER A 86 3.04 7.68 -11.33
C SER A 86 1.52 7.47 -11.29
N ASP A 87 0.96 6.75 -12.27
CA ASP A 87 -0.49 6.61 -12.44
C ASP A 87 -1.08 5.31 -11.84
N THR A 88 -0.29 4.52 -11.11
CA THR A 88 -0.79 3.24 -10.55
C THR A 88 -1.97 3.47 -9.62
N LEU A 89 -1.88 4.45 -8.71
CA LEU A 89 -2.93 4.72 -7.74
C LEU A 89 -4.27 5.03 -8.42
N ASN A 90 -4.27 5.91 -9.43
CA ASN A 90 -5.49 6.29 -10.13
C ASN A 90 -6.09 5.11 -10.90
N LYS A 91 -5.27 4.30 -11.57
CA LYS A 91 -5.74 3.12 -12.31
C LYS A 91 -6.33 2.05 -11.39
N VAL A 92 -5.71 1.80 -10.24
CA VAL A 92 -6.25 0.87 -9.24
C VAL A 92 -7.54 1.43 -8.63
N ALA A 93 -7.55 2.70 -8.24
CA ALA A 93 -8.73 3.35 -7.68
C ALA A 93 -9.90 3.32 -8.69
N ALA A 94 -9.67 3.65 -9.96
CA ALA A 94 -10.70 3.57 -11.00
C ALA A 94 -11.25 2.14 -11.20
N GLY A 95 -10.43 1.11 -10.97
CA GLY A 95 -10.84 -0.29 -11.11
C GLY A 95 -11.39 -0.94 -9.84
N CYS A 96 -11.27 -0.30 -8.67
CA CYS A 96 -11.59 -0.91 -7.38
C CYS A 96 -12.40 -0.04 -6.42
N ASP A 97 -12.17 1.26 -6.37
CA ASP A 97 -12.82 2.12 -5.38
C ASP A 97 -14.33 2.03 -5.51
N HIS A 98 -15.01 1.99 -4.35
CA HIS A 98 -16.48 1.86 -4.25
C HIS A 98 -17.06 0.52 -4.71
N LEU A 99 -16.24 -0.45 -5.15
CA LEU A 99 -16.67 -1.81 -5.44
C LEU A 99 -16.44 -2.72 -4.22
N SER A 100 -17.27 -3.76 -4.06
CA SER A 100 -17.04 -4.79 -3.05
C SER A 100 -15.97 -5.80 -3.47
N THR A 101 -15.80 -5.99 -4.78
CA THR A 101 -14.80 -6.87 -5.38
C THR A 101 -14.23 -6.24 -6.63
N CYS A 102 -12.93 -6.44 -6.86
CA CYS A 102 -12.26 -6.02 -8.10
C CYS A 102 -11.09 -6.95 -8.41
N THR A 103 -10.64 -6.95 -9.67
CA THR A 103 -9.43 -7.65 -10.09
C THR A 103 -8.59 -6.74 -10.98
N ILE A 104 -7.31 -6.55 -10.62
CA ILE A 104 -6.38 -5.68 -11.34
C ILE A 104 -5.21 -6.50 -11.88
N PRO A 105 -4.96 -6.51 -13.19
CA PRO A 105 -3.82 -7.23 -13.75
C PRO A 105 -2.50 -6.49 -13.49
N ALA A 106 -1.47 -7.20 -13.03
CA ALA A 106 -0.14 -6.67 -12.78
C ALA A 106 0.74 -6.83 -14.04
N ASN A 107 0.51 -6.01 -15.08
CA ASN A 107 1.29 -6.08 -16.31
C ASN A 107 1.48 -4.73 -17.03
N ASN A 108 2.41 -4.71 -17.99
CA ASN A 108 2.81 -3.51 -18.73
C ASN A 108 1.71 -3.00 -19.66
N ASN A 109 0.79 -3.84 -20.11
CA ASN A 109 -0.34 -3.40 -20.95
C ASN A 109 -1.29 -2.50 -20.16
N PHE A 110 -1.51 -2.80 -18.89
CA PHE A 110 -2.40 -2.02 -18.03
C PHE A 110 -1.71 -0.78 -17.45
N PHE A 111 -0.48 -0.91 -16.96
CA PHE A 111 0.22 0.17 -16.25
C PHE A 111 1.28 0.93 -17.07
N GLY A 112 1.73 0.39 -18.19
CA GLY A 112 2.98 0.80 -18.85
C GLY A 112 4.21 0.15 -18.23
N ASP A 113 5.39 0.38 -18.81
CA ASP A 113 6.67 -0.08 -18.27
C ASP A 113 7.52 1.09 -17.74
N PRO A 114 7.50 1.36 -16.43
CA PRO A 114 8.27 2.46 -15.83
C PRO A 114 9.79 2.22 -15.78
N CYS A 115 10.23 0.96 -15.87
CA CYS A 115 11.62 0.58 -15.67
C CYS A 115 11.97 -0.68 -16.49
N PRO A 116 12.28 -0.52 -17.77
CA PRO A 116 12.65 -1.64 -18.64
C PRO A 116 13.77 -2.49 -18.03
N ASN A 117 13.70 -3.80 -18.25
CA ASN A 117 14.61 -4.83 -17.71
C ASN A 117 14.54 -5.05 -16.18
N THR A 118 13.65 -4.36 -15.46
CA THR A 118 13.35 -4.65 -14.05
C THR A 118 12.10 -5.52 -13.97
N TYR A 119 12.17 -6.63 -13.24
CA TYR A 119 10.99 -7.47 -13.00
C TYR A 119 10.12 -6.81 -11.94
N LYS A 120 8.87 -6.48 -12.26
CA LYS A 120 8.03 -5.63 -11.40
C LYS A 120 7.07 -6.46 -10.55
N TYR A 121 6.38 -5.78 -9.66
CA TYR A 121 5.21 -6.26 -8.94
C TYR A 121 4.23 -5.11 -8.71
N LEU A 122 2.96 -5.45 -8.61
CA LEU A 122 1.89 -4.57 -8.17
C LEU A 122 1.75 -4.71 -6.65
N ARG A 123 1.94 -3.62 -5.91
CA ARG A 123 1.65 -3.52 -4.48
C ARG A 123 0.48 -2.57 -4.29
N ILE A 124 -0.57 -3.02 -3.61
CA ILE A 124 -1.77 -2.23 -3.30
C ILE A 124 -1.99 -2.24 -1.79
N VAL A 125 -2.13 -1.06 -1.21
CA VAL A 125 -2.59 -0.83 0.16
C VAL A 125 -4.00 -0.24 0.07
N TYR A 126 -4.95 -0.89 0.72
CA TYR A 126 -6.37 -0.55 0.63
C TYR A 126 -7.08 -0.72 1.97
N ALA A 127 -8.26 -0.14 2.11
CA ALA A 127 -9.18 -0.40 3.20
C ALA A 127 -10.46 -1.05 2.67
N CYS A 128 -11.04 -1.89 3.52
CA CYS A 128 -12.47 -2.18 3.59
C CYS A 128 -12.89 -1.62 4.95
#